data_AF-A0A8J7SNE0-F1
#
_entry.id   AF-A0A8J7SNE0-F1
#
_cell.length_a   1.000
_cell.length_b   1.000
_cell.length_c   1.000
_cell.angle_alpha   90.00
_cell.angle_beta   90.00
_cell.angle_gamma   90.00
#
_symmetry.space_group_name_H-M   'P 1'
#
loop_
_entity.id
_entity.type
_entity.pdbx_description
1 polymer ?
#
loop_
_entity_poly.entity_id
_entity_poly.type
_entity_poly.pdbx_seq_one_letter_code
_entity_poly.pdbx_strand_id
1 'polypeptide(L)'
;MFDTLKKSIEEMLERHRQQPFLDACMASCALVAMADGKVSLSEQSRIDDVLEAIDRLSLFDVHEAIDLFNAYVDGIRENPVKGRKAALDTVERMADDAESGELLVRICLAVSQADGDYARSERDQIIGVCSRLGLLLEDFE
;
A
#
# COMPACT_ATOMS: atom_id res chain seq x y z
N MET A 1 3.33 19.91 31.12
CA MET A 1 2.63 18.63 31.41
C MET A 1 1.35 18.51 30.58
N PHE A 2 0.43 19.47 30.63
CA PHE A 2 -0.75 19.49 29.73
C PHE A 2 -0.40 19.69 28.25
N ASP A 3 0.58 20.55 27.91
CA ASP A 3 0.99 20.74 26.51
C ASP A 3 1.66 19.51 25.89
N THR A 4 2.38 18.73 26.69
CA THR A 4 3.01 17.47 26.25
C THR A 4 1.95 16.40 25.99
N LEU A 5 0.93 16.34 26.85
CA LEU A 5 -0.21 15.43 26.66
C LEU A 5 -1.02 15.81 25.43
N LYS A 6 -1.25 17.12 25.21
CA LYS A 6 -1.98 17.62 24.05
C LYS A 6 -1.28 17.24 22.74
N LYS A 7 0.04 17.47 22.65
CA LYS A 7 0.83 17.05 21.48
C LYS A 7 0.78 15.55 21.22
N SER A 8 0.94 14.73 22.26
CA SER A 8 0.86 13.27 22.12
C SER A 8 -0.53 12.80 21.65
N ILE A 9 -1.61 13.44 22.10
CA ILE A 9 -2.97 13.12 21.63
C ILE A 9 -3.15 13.54 20.17
N GLU A 10 -2.67 14.73 19.78
CA GLU A 10 -2.72 15.21 18.40
C GLU A 10 -1.97 14.26 17.45
N GLU A 11 -0.75 13.83 17.82
CA GLU A 11 0.03 12.85 17.07
C GLU A 11 -0.68 11.49 16.95
N MET A 12 -1.31 11.00 18.04
CA MET A 12 -2.07 9.75 18.01
C MET A 12 -3.32 9.83 17.12
N LEU A 13 -4.01 10.97 17.11
CA LEU A 13 -5.17 11.21 16.25
C LEU A 13 -4.77 11.28 14.77
N GLU A 14 -3.65 11.93 14.47
CA GLU A 14 -3.11 11.99 13.10
C GLU A 14 -2.70 10.61 12.60
N ARG A 15 -1.97 9.82 13.41
CA ARG A 15 -1.66 8.42 13.09
C ARG A 15 -2.93 7.60 12.85
N HIS A 16 -3.90 7.67 13.76
CA HIS A 16 -5.15 6.91 13.59
C HIS A 16 -5.89 7.28 12.29
N ARG A 17 -5.83 8.56 11.88
CA ARG A 17 -6.44 9.01 10.61
C ARG A 17 -5.71 8.46 9.39
N GLN A 18 -4.39 8.30 9.47
CA GLN A 18 -3.56 7.81 8.37
C GLN A 18 -3.40 6.28 8.35
N GLN A 19 -3.75 5.57 9.42
CA GLN A 19 -3.66 4.11 9.51
C GLN A 19 -4.37 3.39 8.34
N PRO A 20 -5.63 3.73 7.98
CA PRO A 20 -6.32 3.04 6.90
C PRO A 20 -5.63 3.21 5.54
N PHE A 21 -4.96 4.35 5.35
CA PHE A 21 -4.19 4.63 4.15
C PHE A 21 -2.91 3.79 4.09
N LEU A 22 -2.17 3.69 5.21
CA LEU A 22 -1.02 2.80 5.32
C LEU A 22 -1.44 1.34 5.06
N ASP A 23 -2.55 0.91 5.65
CA ASP A 23 -3.11 -0.43 5.47
C ASP A 23 -3.39 -0.73 4.00
N ALA A 24 -4.04 0.20 3.30
CA ALA A 24 -4.35 0.05 1.88
C ALA A 24 -3.09 0.08 1.00
N CYS A 25 -2.12 0.93 1.34
CA CYS A 25 -0.85 1.01 0.61
C CYS A 25 -0.10 -0.32 0.68
N MET A 26 0.10 -0.86 1.88
CA MET A 26 0.82 -2.13 2.06
C MET A 26 0.04 -3.32 1.49
N ALA A 27 -1.31 -3.31 1.61
CA ALA A 27 -2.16 -4.32 0.97
C ALA A 27 -2.02 -4.32 -0.56
N SER A 28 -1.96 -3.13 -1.17
CA SER A 28 -1.80 -3.00 -2.63
C SER A 28 -0.43 -3.45 -3.09
N CYS A 29 0.64 -3.03 -2.39
CA CYS A 29 1.99 -3.52 -2.66
C CYS A 29 2.08 -5.05 -2.51
N ALA A 30 1.44 -5.63 -1.51
CA ALA A 30 1.41 -7.09 -1.31
C ALA A 30 0.67 -7.81 -2.45
N LEU A 31 -0.42 -7.25 -2.98
CA LEU A 31 -1.12 -7.80 -4.15
C LEU A 31 -0.23 -7.81 -5.40
N VAL A 32 0.48 -6.69 -5.65
CA VAL A 32 1.39 -6.55 -6.79
C VAL A 32 2.58 -7.51 -6.65
N ALA A 33 3.24 -7.55 -5.49
CA ALA A 33 4.37 -8.44 -5.23
C ALA A 33 3.97 -9.94 -5.26
N MET A 34 2.71 -10.26 -4.94
CA MET A 34 2.19 -11.63 -5.03
C MET A 34 1.55 -11.95 -6.39
N ALA A 35 1.71 -11.10 -7.41
CA ALA A 35 1.18 -11.33 -8.75
C ALA A 35 1.70 -12.64 -9.35
N ASP A 36 3.02 -12.84 -9.26
CA ASP A 36 3.73 -14.01 -9.82
C ASP A 36 3.82 -15.19 -8.83
N GLY A 37 3.21 -15.04 -7.64
CA GLY A 37 3.12 -16.09 -6.63
C GLY A 37 4.39 -16.30 -5.79
N LYS A 38 5.43 -15.50 -5.99
CA LYS A 38 6.63 -15.45 -5.13
C LYS A 38 7.05 -14.01 -4.94
N VAL A 39 7.27 -13.63 -3.67
CA VAL A 39 7.91 -12.35 -3.36
C VAL A 39 9.41 -12.49 -3.54
N SER A 40 10.00 -11.65 -4.37
CA SER A 40 11.45 -11.56 -4.56
C SER A 40 12.10 -10.62 -3.53
N LEU A 41 13.41 -10.75 -3.33
CA LEU A 41 14.16 -9.79 -2.52
C LEU A 41 14.16 -8.38 -3.13
N SER A 42 14.03 -8.27 -4.47
CA SER A 42 13.91 -6.97 -5.12
C SER A 42 12.59 -6.29 -4.79
N GLU A 43 11.49 -7.02 -4.70
CA GLU A 43 10.19 -6.47 -4.29
C GLU A 43 10.18 -5.99 -2.85
N GLN A 44 10.91 -6.67 -1.96
CA GLN A 44 11.04 -6.22 -0.57
C GLN A 44 11.81 -4.90 -0.47
N SER A 45 12.87 -4.72 -1.28
CA SER A 45 13.60 -3.44 -1.38
C SER A 45 12.73 -2.30 -1.92
N ARG A 46 11.77 -2.59 -2.81
CA ARG A 46 10.86 -1.56 -3.36
C ARG A 46 9.95 -0.95 -2.30
N ILE A 47 9.71 -1.64 -1.19
CA ILE A 47 8.86 -1.13 -0.09
C ILE A 47 9.61 -0.06 0.70
N ASP A 48 10.91 -0.24 0.92
CA ASP A 48 11.74 0.79 1.53
C ASP A 48 11.69 2.06 0.68
N ASP A 49 11.81 1.94 -0.65
CA ASP A 49 11.70 3.06 -1.59
C ASP A 49 10.32 3.74 -1.55
N VAL A 50 9.23 2.97 -1.37
CA VAL A 50 7.87 3.51 -1.19
C VAL A 50 7.76 4.34 0.08
N LEU A 51 8.30 3.81 1.17
CA LEU A 51 8.22 4.46 2.47
C LEU A 51 9.08 5.72 2.49
N GLU A 52 10.21 5.72 1.80
CA GLU A 52 11.02 6.92 1.56
C GLU A 52 10.32 7.93 0.64
N ALA A 53 9.60 7.48 -0.39
CA ALA A 53 8.90 8.36 -1.32
C ALA A 53 7.67 9.05 -0.71
N ILE A 54 7.04 8.45 0.30
CA ILE A 54 5.83 8.98 0.92
C ILE A 54 6.18 9.77 2.19
N ASP A 55 6.46 11.07 2.01
CA ASP A 55 6.63 12.05 3.11
C ASP A 55 5.42 12.09 4.07
N ARG A 56 4.21 11.71 3.58
CA ARG A 56 2.98 11.60 4.39
C ARG A 56 2.98 10.43 5.38
N LEU A 57 3.84 9.43 5.22
CA LEU A 57 3.97 8.29 6.13
C LEU A 57 5.07 8.51 7.19
N SER A 58 5.68 9.71 7.25
CA SER A 58 6.69 10.08 8.25
C SER A 58 6.24 9.92 9.71
N LEU A 59 4.93 9.81 9.96
CA LEU A 59 4.37 9.49 11.26
C LEU A 59 4.42 8.00 11.62
N PHE A 60 4.66 7.09 10.66
CA PHE A 60 4.79 5.66 10.86
C PHE A 60 6.25 5.21 10.78
N ASP A 61 6.57 4.17 11.56
CA ASP A 61 7.88 3.53 11.45
C ASP A 61 7.93 2.67 10.18
N VAL A 62 9.02 2.74 9.44
CA VAL A 62 9.29 1.89 8.27
C VAL A 62 9.14 0.40 8.65
N HIS A 63 9.58 0.03 9.84
CA HIS A 63 9.43 -1.33 10.35
C HIS A 63 7.97 -1.75 10.52
N GLU A 64 7.10 -0.84 10.97
CA GLU A 64 5.67 -1.11 11.12
C GLU A 64 4.99 -1.36 9.76
N ALA A 65 5.37 -0.58 8.75
CA ALA A 65 4.88 -0.77 7.40
C ALA A 65 5.37 -2.09 6.78
N ILE A 66 6.64 -2.46 6.98
CA ILE A 66 7.20 -3.74 6.54
C ILE A 66 6.48 -4.92 7.22
N ASP A 67 6.24 -4.83 8.53
CA ASP A 67 5.53 -5.87 9.27
C ASP A 67 4.10 -6.05 8.75
N LEU A 68 3.41 -4.95 8.47
CA LEU A 68 2.07 -4.96 7.88
C LEU A 68 2.07 -5.58 6.47
N PHE A 69 3.03 -5.20 5.62
CA PHE A 69 3.20 -5.81 4.30
C PHE A 69 3.44 -7.31 4.40
N ASN A 70 4.36 -7.75 5.26
CA ASN A 70 4.67 -9.16 5.45
C ASN A 70 3.43 -9.92 5.92
N ALA A 71 2.61 -9.33 6.80
CA ALA A 71 1.36 -9.93 7.23
C ALA A 71 0.36 -10.15 6.07
N TYR A 72 0.23 -9.18 5.15
CA TYR A 72 -0.60 -9.35 3.95
C TYR A 72 -0.03 -10.41 3.00
N VAL A 73 1.28 -10.39 2.76
CA VAL A 73 1.96 -11.39 1.93
C VAL A 73 1.76 -12.79 2.49
N ASP A 74 1.97 -12.98 3.79
CA ASP A 74 1.82 -14.28 4.43
C ASP A 74 0.35 -14.74 4.41
N GLY A 75 -0.60 -13.83 4.63
CA GLY A 75 -2.02 -14.12 4.47
C GLY A 75 -2.40 -14.55 3.04
N ILE A 76 -1.78 -13.94 2.01
CA ILE A 76 -1.94 -14.34 0.61
C ILE A 76 -1.25 -15.69 0.35
N ARG A 77 -0.08 -15.96 0.95
CA ARG A 77 0.63 -17.24 0.80
C ARG A 77 -0.14 -18.41 1.43
N GLU A 78 -0.68 -18.22 2.63
CA GLU A 78 -1.46 -19.23 3.35
C GLU A 78 -2.73 -19.59 2.59
N ASN A 79 -3.46 -18.57 2.11
CA ASN A 79 -4.67 -18.77 1.33
C ASN A 79 -4.79 -17.68 0.25
N PRO A 80 -4.35 -17.95 -0.99
CA PRO A 80 -4.34 -16.95 -2.06
C PRO A 80 -5.71 -16.32 -2.33
N VAL A 81 -6.78 -17.10 -2.21
CA VAL A 81 -8.14 -16.59 -2.46
C VAL A 81 -8.59 -15.65 -1.34
N LYS A 82 -8.42 -16.08 -0.08
CA LYS A 82 -8.86 -15.30 1.08
C LYS A 82 -7.97 -14.10 1.34
N GLY A 83 -6.64 -14.26 1.25
CA GLY A 83 -5.67 -13.18 1.46
C GLY A 83 -5.79 -12.08 0.40
N ARG A 84 -5.92 -12.45 -0.89
CA ARG A 84 -6.13 -11.45 -1.95
C ARG A 84 -7.45 -10.72 -1.75
N LYS A 85 -8.51 -11.43 -1.36
CA LYS A 85 -9.79 -10.78 -1.03
C LYS A 85 -9.65 -9.80 0.13
N ALA A 86 -8.99 -10.19 1.22
CA ALA A 86 -8.78 -9.31 2.37
C ALA A 86 -7.99 -8.05 2.02
N ALA A 87 -6.94 -8.19 1.18
CA ALA A 87 -6.18 -7.04 0.69
C ALA A 87 -7.04 -6.12 -0.19
N LEU A 88 -7.80 -6.69 -1.14
CA LEU A 88 -8.72 -5.92 -1.99
C LEU A 88 -9.82 -5.21 -1.17
N ASP A 89 -10.40 -5.89 -0.17
CA ASP A 89 -11.40 -5.31 0.72
C ASP A 89 -10.81 -4.12 1.52
N THR A 90 -9.51 -4.15 1.86
CA THR A 90 -8.82 -3.01 2.49
C THR A 90 -8.62 -1.86 1.51
N VAL A 91 -8.23 -2.14 0.27
CA VAL A 91 -8.09 -1.13 -0.79
C VAL A 91 -9.42 -0.45 -1.09
N GLU A 92 -10.51 -1.22 -1.16
CA GLU A 92 -11.85 -0.72 -1.45
C GLU A 92 -12.34 0.31 -0.40
N ARG A 93 -11.82 0.26 0.84
CA ARG A 93 -12.13 1.30 1.86
C ARG A 93 -11.63 2.69 1.46
N MET A 94 -10.63 2.78 0.59
CA MET A 94 -10.11 4.05 0.07
C MET A 94 -10.88 4.55 -1.14
N ALA A 95 -11.84 3.79 -1.68
CA ALA A 95 -12.63 4.22 -2.84
C ALA A 95 -13.49 5.46 -2.56
N ASP A 96 -13.90 5.66 -1.30
CA ASP A 96 -14.65 6.85 -0.87
C ASP A 96 -13.76 8.11 -0.75
N ASP A 97 -12.44 7.96 -0.77
CA ASP A 97 -11.47 9.06 -0.72
C ASP A 97 -10.66 9.10 -2.02
N ALA A 98 -11.12 9.91 -2.97
CA ALA A 98 -10.49 10.04 -4.28
C ALA A 98 -9.02 10.49 -4.23
N GLU A 99 -8.63 11.35 -3.28
CA GLU A 99 -7.23 11.81 -3.15
C GLU A 99 -6.34 10.66 -2.68
N SER A 100 -6.81 9.90 -1.71
CA SER A 100 -6.10 8.74 -1.18
C SER A 100 -6.03 7.60 -2.21
N GLY A 101 -7.12 7.35 -2.95
CA GLY A 101 -7.14 6.41 -4.06
C GLY A 101 -6.14 6.77 -5.15
N GLU A 102 -6.10 8.04 -5.56
CA GLU A 102 -5.15 8.56 -6.55
C GLU A 102 -3.70 8.36 -6.11
N LEU A 103 -3.40 8.74 -4.86
CA LEU A 103 -2.07 8.63 -4.30
C LEU A 103 -1.62 7.16 -4.22
N LEU A 104 -2.52 6.26 -3.84
CA LEU A 104 -2.25 4.83 -3.75
C LEU A 104 -1.88 4.23 -5.12
N VAL A 105 -2.59 4.60 -6.19
CA VAL A 105 -2.26 4.16 -7.56
C VAL A 105 -0.90 4.68 -7.99
N ARG A 106 -0.59 5.96 -7.73
CA ARG A 106 0.72 6.56 -8.03
C ARG A 106 1.86 5.84 -7.32
N ILE A 107 1.65 5.44 -6.06
CA ILE A 107 2.63 4.68 -5.29
C ILE A 107 2.87 3.31 -5.94
N CYS A 108 1.81 2.56 -6.26
CA CYS A 108 1.95 1.26 -6.93
C CYS A 108 2.68 1.37 -8.26
N LEU A 109 2.42 2.42 -9.04
CA LEU A 109 3.14 2.68 -10.29
C LEU A 109 4.63 2.97 -10.06
N ALA A 110 4.95 3.80 -9.07
CA ALA A 110 6.34 4.10 -8.71
C ALA A 110 7.11 2.83 -8.30
N VAL A 111 6.48 1.95 -7.51
CA VAL A 111 7.03 0.63 -7.13
C VAL A 111 7.33 -0.22 -8.35
N SER A 112 6.34 -0.39 -9.21
CA SER A 112 6.47 -1.27 -10.37
C SER A 112 7.47 -0.74 -11.40
N GLN A 113 7.70 0.57 -11.44
CA GLN A 113 8.69 1.19 -12.34
C GLN A 113 10.11 1.25 -11.76
N ALA A 114 10.28 1.09 -10.44
CA ALA A 114 11.57 1.29 -9.76
C ALA A 114 12.71 0.41 -10.31
N ASP A 115 12.41 -0.82 -10.71
CA ASP A 115 13.40 -1.81 -11.18
C ASP A 115 13.57 -1.80 -12.72
N GLY A 116 12.85 -0.90 -13.42
CA GLY A 116 12.90 -0.76 -14.87
C GLY A 116 12.20 -1.86 -15.67
N ASP A 117 11.65 -2.88 -15.03
CA ASP A 117 10.91 -3.98 -15.66
C ASP A 117 9.47 -4.03 -15.13
N TYR A 118 8.58 -3.25 -15.77
CA TYR A 118 7.15 -3.22 -15.46
C TYR A 118 6.47 -4.45 -16.08
N ALA A 119 6.31 -5.50 -15.28
CA ALA A 119 5.78 -6.76 -15.77
C ALA A 119 4.29 -6.66 -16.08
N ARG A 120 3.83 -7.44 -17.06
CA ARG A 120 2.40 -7.52 -17.43
C ARG A 120 1.52 -7.96 -16.24
N SER A 121 2.03 -8.85 -15.41
CA SER A 121 1.33 -9.35 -14.22
C SER A 121 1.16 -8.28 -13.16
N GLU A 122 2.17 -7.44 -12.91
CA GLU A 122 2.08 -6.27 -12.03
C GLU A 122 1.08 -5.26 -12.57
N ARG A 123 1.13 -4.95 -13.87
CA ARG A 123 0.16 -4.07 -14.53
C ARG A 123 -1.27 -4.56 -14.36
N ASP A 124 -1.52 -5.84 -14.59
CA ASP A 124 -2.85 -6.43 -14.42
C ASP A 124 -3.34 -6.32 -12.96
N GLN A 125 -2.45 -6.44 -11.96
CA GLN A 125 -2.82 -6.18 -10.56
C GLN A 125 -3.16 -4.71 -10.31
N ILE A 126 -2.36 -3.77 -10.82
CA ILE A 126 -2.61 -2.33 -10.66
C ILE A 126 -3.95 -1.95 -11.30
N ILE A 127 -4.25 -2.47 -12.50
CA ILE A 127 -5.56 -2.28 -13.15
C ILE A 127 -6.69 -2.82 -12.25
N GLY A 128 -6.47 -3.98 -11.62
CA GLY A 128 -7.42 -4.56 -10.67
C GLY A 128 -7.69 -3.65 -9.47
N VAL A 129 -6.63 -3.06 -8.89
CA VAL A 129 -6.73 -2.07 -7.80
C VAL A 129 -7.44 -0.81 -8.27
N CYS A 130 -7.04 -0.22 -9.40
CA CYS A 130 -7.69 0.96 -9.99
C CYS A 130 -9.20 0.74 -10.18
N SER A 131 -9.56 -0.42 -10.73
CA SER A 131 -10.97 -0.79 -10.94
C SER A 131 -11.77 -0.85 -9.64
N ARG A 132 -11.14 -1.12 -8.49
CA ARG A 132 -11.83 -1.16 -7.18
C ARG A 132 -11.93 0.21 -6.54
N LEU A 133 -11.01 1.10 -6.88
CA LEU A 133 -11.05 2.50 -6.48
C LEU A 133 -11.94 3.35 -7.40
N GLY A 134 -12.45 2.79 -8.51
CA GLY A 134 -13.21 3.53 -9.52
C GLY A 134 -12.34 4.47 -10.37
N LEU A 135 -11.03 4.17 -10.45
CA LEU A 135 -10.04 4.96 -11.18
C LEU A 135 -9.62 4.25 -12.48
N LEU A 136 -9.08 5.01 -13.43
CA LEU A 136 -8.53 4.49 -14.68
C LEU A 136 -7.00 4.61 -14.64
N LEU A 137 -6.30 3.51 -14.95
CA LEU A 137 -4.83 3.50 -14.97
C LEU A 137 -4.26 4.50 -16.00
N GLU A 138 -4.97 4.71 -17.10
CA GLU A 138 -4.59 5.62 -18.19
C GLU A 138 -4.45 7.09 -17.73
N ASP A 139 -5.07 7.47 -16.61
CA ASP A 139 -4.95 8.83 -16.06
C ASP A 139 -3.58 9.05 -15.36
N PHE A 140 -2.80 7.98 -15.16
CA PHE A 140 -1.55 7.97 -14.38
C PHE A 140 -0.31 7.49 -15.14
N GLU A 141 -0.47 6.94 -16.35
CA GLU A 141 0.62 6.49 -17.24
C GLU A 141 1.17 7.60 -18.16
#